data_AF-A0A849SZV5-F1
#
_entry.id   AF-A0A849SZV5-F1
#
_cell.length_a   1.000
_cell.length_b   1.000
_cell.length_c   1.000
_cell.angle_alpha   90.00
_cell.angle_beta   90.00
_cell.angle_gamma   90.00
#
_symmetry.space_group_name_H-M   'P 1'
#
loop_
_entity.id
_entity.type
_entity.pdbx_description
1 polymer ?
#
loop_
_entity_poly.entity_id
_entity_poly.type
_entity_poly.pdbx_seq_one_letter_code
_entity_poly.pdbx_strand_id
1 'polypeptide(L)'
;MTQNLLFKILTGLKVKISVGEISNMILCHERFEEERQNVREAGISRSDFSQIDDTGARLNGKNGYSIAVCNQFFTDYYTSLSKNREAVLRALAGTELKFAINEIALKYVDDKVNNKAIVGELRKLQSNRLYGPDEFTNEILNAPWARGKITSWIKHIKEGCAIGAFRDNFLGVRSKILICDDAPQFKGILEFLGLCLIHEERHYKKLTPSHPDFIKAVADFRETF
;
A
#
# COMPACT_ATOMS: atom_id res chain seq x y z
N MET A 1 21.79 1.32 8.70
CA MET A 1 23.28 1.45 8.84
C MET A 1 23.83 2.08 7.57
N THR A 2 24.70 3.08 7.64
CA THR A 2 25.23 3.73 6.42
C THR A 2 26.40 2.92 5.83
N GLN A 3 26.60 3.02 4.52
CA GLN A 3 27.71 2.36 3.81
C GLN A 3 29.08 2.73 4.39
N ASN A 4 29.27 3.99 4.78
CA ASN A 4 30.50 4.46 5.43
C ASN A 4 30.71 3.83 6.81
N LEU A 5 29.64 3.57 7.56
CA LEU A 5 29.74 2.89 8.86
C LEU A 5 30.13 1.42 8.67
N LEU A 6 29.52 0.73 7.70
CA LEU A 6 29.91 -0.64 7.33
C LEU A 6 31.38 -0.72 6.91
N PHE A 7 31.83 0.21 6.07
CA PHE A 7 33.22 0.28 5.64
C PHE A 7 34.18 0.44 6.83
N LYS A 8 33.87 1.34 7.78
CA LYS A 8 34.67 1.54 9.00
C LYS A 8 34.74 0.28 9.87
N ILE A 9 33.61 -0.40 10.06
CA ILE A 9 33.55 -1.64 10.84
C ILE A 9 34.41 -2.73 10.18
N LEU A 10 34.21 -2.98 8.88
CA LEU A 10 34.89 -4.05 8.16
C LEU A 10 36.41 -3.82 8.08
N THR A 11 36.84 -2.60 7.76
CA THR A 11 38.27 -2.25 7.72
C THR A 11 38.91 -2.28 9.12
N GLY A 12 38.17 -1.89 10.17
CA GLY A 12 38.61 -2.06 11.56
C GLY A 12 38.84 -3.52 11.95
N LEU A 13 38.05 -4.44 11.37
CA LEU A 13 38.24 -5.89 11.48
C LEU A 13 39.29 -6.45 10.51
N LYS A 14 40.08 -5.60 9.85
CA LYS A 14 41.12 -5.94 8.87
C LYS A 14 40.59 -6.65 7.61
N VAL A 15 39.30 -6.52 7.31
CA VAL A 15 38.72 -7.01 6.04
C VAL A 15 39.12 -6.06 4.92
N LYS A 16 39.76 -6.59 3.87
CA LYS A 16 40.09 -5.82 2.65
C LYS A 16 38.84 -5.73 1.77
N ILE A 17 38.14 -4.61 1.83
CA ILE A 17 36.93 -4.36 1.05
C ILE A 17 36.88 -2.90 0.59
N SER A 18 36.29 -2.62 -0.56
CA SER A 18 36.06 -1.26 -1.03
C SER A 18 34.65 -0.79 -0.69
N VAL A 19 34.44 0.53 -0.68
CA VAL A 19 33.09 1.11 -0.54
C VAL A 19 32.18 0.63 -1.68
N GLY A 20 32.69 0.54 -2.92
CA GLY A 20 31.92 0.03 -4.07
C GLY A 20 31.47 -1.41 -3.89
N GLU A 21 32.34 -2.27 -3.35
CA GLU A 21 31.99 -3.67 -3.09
C GLU A 21 30.89 -3.81 -2.03
N ILE A 22 30.94 -3.00 -0.96
CA ILE A 22 29.85 -2.93 0.03
C ILE A 22 28.54 -2.51 -0.65
N SER A 23 28.59 -1.55 -1.59
CA SER A 23 27.40 -1.14 -2.35
C SER A 23 26.82 -2.31 -3.13
N ASN A 24 27.65 -3.05 -3.86
CA ASN A 24 27.22 -4.19 -4.67
C ASN A 24 26.61 -5.28 -3.81
N MET A 25 27.20 -5.56 -2.64
CA MET A 25 26.66 -6.53 -1.68
C MET A 25 25.29 -6.13 -1.13
N ILE A 26 25.10 -4.84 -0.81
CA ILE A 26 23.81 -4.32 -0.29
C ILE A 26 22.74 -4.32 -1.39
N LEU A 27 23.12 -3.99 -2.62
CA LEU A 27 22.20 -3.93 -3.76
C LEU A 27 21.87 -5.32 -4.34
N CYS A 28 22.59 -6.38 -3.97
CA CYS A 28 22.28 -7.76 -4.35
C CYS A 28 21.11 -8.31 -3.52
N HIS A 29 19.91 -7.75 -3.73
CA HIS A 29 18.70 -8.11 -2.99
C HIS A 29 17.90 -9.26 -3.61
N GLU A 30 18.16 -9.61 -4.88
CA GLU A 30 17.40 -10.63 -5.63
C GLU A 30 17.31 -11.98 -4.88
N ARG A 31 18.39 -12.39 -4.21
CA ARG A 31 18.44 -13.62 -3.42
C ARG A 31 17.54 -13.62 -2.18
N PHE A 32 17.10 -12.44 -1.73
CA PHE A 32 16.24 -12.27 -0.56
C PHE A 32 14.78 -12.03 -0.94
N GLU A 33 14.43 -11.93 -2.23
CA GLU A 33 13.04 -11.66 -2.63
C GLU A 33 12.09 -12.81 -2.24
N GLU A 34 12.53 -14.05 -2.39
CA GLU A 34 11.76 -15.22 -1.96
C GLU A 34 11.59 -15.25 -0.44
N GLU A 35 12.66 -14.99 0.32
CA GLU A 35 12.59 -14.90 1.79
C GLU A 35 11.68 -13.76 2.25
N ARG A 36 11.78 -12.59 1.62
CA ARG A 36 10.94 -11.42 1.87
C ARG A 36 9.46 -11.76 1.66
N GLN A 37 9.14 -12.42 0.55
CA GLN A 37 7.77 -12.84 0.24
C GLN A 37 7.27 -13.89 1.24
N ASN A 38 8.07 -14.89 1.57
CA ASN A 38 7.70 -15.94 2.52
C ASN A 38 7.43 -15.38 3.93
N VAL A 39 8.29 -14.47 4.42
CA VAL A 39 8.10 -13.80 5.71
C VAL A 39 6.84 -12.95 5.70
N ARG A 40 6.60 -12.21 4.61
CA ARG A 40 5.39 -11.40 4.43
C ARG A 40 4.13 -12.26 4.46
N GLU A 41 4.06 -13.32 3.66
CA GLU A 41 2.90 -14.20 3.58
C GLU A 41 2.62 -14.90 4.92
N ALA A 42 3.67 -15.41 5.57
CA ALA A 42 3.55 -16.01 6.90
C ALA A 42 3.07 -14.98 7.94
N GLY A 43 3.60 -13.76 7.91
CA GLY A 43 3.23 -12.68 8.81
C GLY A 43 1.79 -12.18 8.61
N ILE A 44 1.34 -12.04 7.36
CA ILE A 44 -0.05 -11.69 7.03
C ILE A 44 -0.99 -12.82 7.49
N SER A 45 -0.65 -14.08 7.24
CA SER A 45 -1.51 -15.22 7.60
C SER A 45 -1.69 -15.41 9.11
N ARG A 46 -0.82 -14.79 9.93
CA ARG A 46 -0.86 -14.86 11.40
C ARG A 46 -1.61 -13.69 12.06
N SER A 47 -2.06 -12.70 11.29
CA SER A 47 -2.72 -11.50 11.82
C SER A 47 -3.89 -11.08 10.93
N ASP A 48 -5.03 -10.75 11.53
CA ASP A 48 -6.18 -10.20 10.79
C ASP A 48 -5.95 -8.76 10.30
N PHE A 49 -4.90 -8.08 10.79
CA PHE A 49 -4.58 -6.71 10.43
C PHE A 49 -3.17 -6.53 9.88
N SER A 50 -3.03 -5.51 9.04
CA SER A 50 -1.76 -4.90 8.65
C SER A 50 -1.83 -3.41 8.93
N GLN A 51 -0.73 -2.85 9.41
CA GLN A 51 -0.54 -1.40 9.49
C GLN A 51 0.17 -0.91 8.24
N ILE A 52 -0.17 0.30 7.81
CA ILE A 52 0.52 0.98 6.72
C ILE A 52 0.77 2.43 7.11
N ASP A 53 1.97 2.91 6.80
CA ASP A 53 2.35 4.31 6.93
C ASP A 53 3.27 4.70 5.79
N ASP A 54 3.29 5.98 5.44
CA ASP A 54 4.16 6.51 4.39
C ASP A 54 4.93 7.74 4.85
N THR A 55 6.22 7.77 4.54
CA THR A 55 7.10 8.89 4.85
C THR A 55 7.80 9.40 3.58
N GLY A 56 8.07 10.71 3.54
CA GLY A 56 8.79 11.32 2.43
C GLY A 56 10.24 10.84 2.34
N ALA A 57 10.70 10.55 1.12
CA ALA A 57 12.06 10.14 0.82
C ALA A 57 12.64 10.92 -0.36
N ARG A 58 13.97 10.91 -0.51
CA ARG A 58 14.67 11.47 -1.68
C ARG A 58 15.33 10.32 -2.46
N LEU A 59 14.93 10.15 -3.71
CA LEU A 59 15.39 9.08 -4.59
C LEU A 59 16.06 9.69 -5.79
N ASN A 60 17.38 9.60 -5.88
CA ASN A 60 18.18 10.20 -6.95
C ASN A 60 17.79 11.66 -7.25
N GLY A 61 17.63 12.47 -6.20
CA GLY A 61 17.28 13.89 -6.32
C GLY A 61 15.81 14.17 -6.64
N LYS A 62 14.93 13.16 -6.69
CA LYS A 62 13.48 13.31 -6.82
C LYS A 62 12.79 13.08 -5.49
N ASN A 63 11.67 13.77 -5.28
CA ASN A 63 10.79 13.49 -4.14
C ASN A 63 10.11 12.14 -4.38
N GLY A 64 10.13 11.29 -3.37
CA GLY A 64 9.45 10.01 -3.35
C GLY A 64 8.90 9.72 -1.96
N TYR A 65 8.41 8.50 -1.79
CA TYR A 65 7.76 8.04 -0.59
C TYR A 65 8.24 6.62 -0.29
N SER A 66 8.59 6.37 0.96
CA SER A 66 8.80 5.03 1.48
C SER A 66 7.57 4.64 2.30
N ILE A 67 6.92 3.56 1.86
CA ILE A 67 5.69 3.03 2.43
C ILE A 67 6.07 1.78 3.22
N ALA A 68 5.80 1.79 4.52
CA ALA A 68 6.00 0.63 5.39
C ALA A 68 4.67 -0.12 5.54
N VAL A 69 4.70 -1.44 5.35
CA VAL A 69 3.59 -2.34 5.67
C VAL A 69 4.07 -3.33 6.70
N CYS A 70 3.36 -3.42 7.83
CA CYS A 70 3.82 -4.27 8.93
C CYS A 70 2.69 -4.84 9.77
N ASN A 71 3.05 -5.81 10.60
CA ASN A 71 2.33 -6.21 11.80
C ASN A 71 3.34 -6.75 12.82
N GLN A 72 2.90 -7.44 13.87
CA GLN A 72 3.78 -7.99 14.90
C GLN A 72 4.79 -9.06 14.40
N PHE A 73 4.60 -9.60 13.19
CA PHE A 73 5.39 -10.70 12.63
C PHE A 73 6.27 -10.30 11.45
N PHE A 74 5.99 -9.18 10.78
CA PHE A 74 6.80 -8.73 9.65
C PHE A 74 6.76 -7.22 9.47
N THR A 75 7.78 -6.70 8.79
CA THR A 75 7.80 -5.36 8.23
C THR A 75 8.40 -5.44 6.84
N ASP A 76 7.72 -4.85 5.86
CA ASP A 76 8.16 -4.76 4.48
C ASP A 76 8.05 -3.30 4.00
N TYR A 77 8.93 -2.91 3.10
CA TYR A 77 9.05 -1.54 2.63
C TYR A 77 8.91 -1.48 1.12
N TYR A 78 8.09 -0.55 0.65
CA TYR A 78 7.95 -0.25 -0.77
C TYR A 78 8.26 1.22 -1.02
N THR A 79 9.05 1.49 -2.04
CA THR A 79 9.45 2.85 -2.40
C THR A 79 8.78 3.26 -3.71
N SER A 80 8.14 4.43 -3.72
CA SER A 80 7.42 4.96 -4.88
C SER A 80 7.73 6.43 -5.12
N LEU A 81 7.67 6.87 -6.36
CA LEU A 81 7.72 8.30 -6.71
C LEU A 81 6.36 8.99 -6.56
N SER A 82 5.31 8.25 -6.16
CA SER A 82 3.94 8.76 -6.07
C SER A 82 3.27 8.36 -4.77
N LYS A 83 2.49 9.29 -4.19
CA LYS A 83 1.62 9.05 -3.04
C LYS A 83 0.18 8.93 -3.54
N ASN A 84 -0.17 7.75 -4.04
CA ASN A 84 -1.49 7.45 -4.58
C ASN A 84 -1.91 6.01 -4.23
N ARG A 85 -3.16 5.68 -4.53
CA ARG A 85 -3.72 4.37 -4.21
C ARG A 85 -3.01 3.21 -4.92
N GLU A 86 -2.46 3.43 -6.11
CA GLU A 86 -1.68 2.40 -6.82
C GLU A 86 -0.39 2.05 -6.06
N ALA A 87 0.33 3.06 -5.56
CA ALA A 87 1.52 2.85 -4.74
C ALA A 87 1.19 2.11 -3.44
N VAL A 88 0.05 2.43 -2.82
CA VAL A 88 -0.47 1.72 -1.64
C VAL A 88 -0.78 0.26 -1.96
N LEU A 89 -1.49 -0.02 -3.06
CA LEU A 89 -1.81 -1.40 -3.46
C LEU A 89 -0.56 -2.21 -3.79
N ARG A 90 0.45 -1.61 -4.44
CA ARG A 90 1.76 -2.25 -4.64
C ARG A 90 2.44 -2.59 -3.32
N ALA A 91 2.47 -1.65 -2.38
CA ALA A 91 3.03 -1.86 -1.04
C ALA A 91 2.28 -2.97 -0.27
N LEU A 92 0.96 -3.05 -0.40
CA LEU A 92 0.12 -4.06 0.25
C LEU A 92 0.18 -5.43 -0.43
N ALA A 93 0.39 -5.50 -1.74
CA ALA A 93 0.59 -6.75 -2.46
C ALA A 93 1.98 -7.36 -2.19
N GLY A 94 3.02 -6.52 -2.05
CA GLY A 94 4.41 -6.98 -1.91
C GLY A 94 5.05 -7.50 -3.21
N THR A 95 4.26 -7.54 -4.29
CA THR A 95 4.63 -8.03 -5.63
C THR A 95 4.16 -7.07 -6.72
N GLU A 96 4.38 -7.43 -7.99
CA GLU A 96 3.86 -6.66 -9.12
C GLU A 96 2.33 -6.58 -9.08
N LEU A 97 1.80 -5.37 -9.25
CA LEU A 97 0.37 -5.13 -9.27
C LEU A 97 -0.25 -5.68 -10.56
N LYS A 98 -1.27 -6.51 -10.41
CA LYS A 98 -2.12 -6.99 -11.52
C LYS A 98 -3.52 -6.39 -11.42
N PHE A 99 -4.29 -6.58 -12.47
CA PHE A 99 -5.64 -6.03 -12.60
C PHE A 99 -6.61 -7.15 -12.97
N ALA A 100 -7.79 -7.14 -12.36
CA ALA A 100 -8.86 -8.10 -12.63
C ALA A 100 -10.16 -7.33 -12.85
N ILE A 101 -10.95 -7.77 -13.84
CA ILE A 101 -12.27 -7.24 -14.11
C ILE A 101 -13.28 -8.22 -13.51
N ASN A 102 -13.50 -8.10 -12.19
CA ASN A 102 -14.44 -8.90 -11.42
C ASN A 102 -15.56 -8.03 -10.80
N GLU A 103 -16.50 -8.64 -10.07
CA GLU A 103 -17.61 -7.90 -9.45
C GLU A 103 -17.14 -6.81 -8.46
N ILE A 104 -16.01 -7.02 -7.79
CA ILE A 104 -15.41 -6.02 -6.89
C ILE A 104 -15.00 -4.78 -7.70
N ALA A 105 -14.30 -4.99 -8.82
CA ALA A 105 -13.91 -3.92 -9.72
C ALA A 105 -15.13 -3.20 -10.32
N LEU A 106 -16.11 -3.95 -10.81
CA LEU A 106 -17.32 -3.40 -11.43
C LEU A 106 -18.12 -2.54 -10.45
N LYS A 107 -18.31 -3.01 -9.21
CA LYS A 107 -18.98 -2.24 -8.16
C LYS A 107 -18.23 -0.95 -7.84
N TYR A 108 -16.91 -1.03 -7.66
CA TYR A 108 -16.09 0.16 -7.41
C TYR A 108 -16.18 1.18 -8.54
N VAL A 109 -16.12 0.72 -9.79
CA VAL A 109 -16.20 1.60 -10.96
C VAL A 109 -17.59 2.19 -11.12
N ASP A 110 -18.66 1.42 -10.89
CA ASP A 110 -20.04 1.95 -10.92
C ASP A 110 -20.22 3.06 -9.88
N ASP A 111 -19.73 2.86 -8.65
CA ASP A 111 -19.81 3.83 -7.56
C ASP A 111 -19.02 5.13 -7.84
N LYS A 112 -17.82 5.03 -8.45
CA LYS A 112 -16.92 6.18 -8.65
C LYS A 112 -17.07 6.89 -9.98
N VAL A 113 -17.41 6.16 -11.04
CA VAL A 113 -17.57 6.71 -12.40
C VAL A 113 -19.03 7.07 -12.66
N ASN A 114 -19.97 6.27 -12.13
CA ASN A 114 -21.42 6.46 -12.29
C ASN A 114 -21.84 6.68 -13.76
N ASN A 115 -21.24 5.92 -14.67
CA ASN A 115 -21.56 5.97 -16.10
C ASN A 115 -21.88 4.57 -16.61
N LYS A 116 -23.16 4.33 -16.93
CA LYS A 116 -23.65 3.00 -17.33
C LYS A 116 -23.07 2.51 -18.65
N ALA A 117 -22.66 3.39 -19.58
CA ALA A 117 -22.00 2.96 -20.80
C ALA A 117 -20.60 2.40 -20.52
N ILE A 118 -19.80 3.11 -19.73
CA ILE A 118 -18.46 2.65 -19.32
C ILE A 118 -18.55 1.35 -18.51
N VAL A 119 -19.43 1.31 -17.51
CA VAL A 119 -19.62 0.12 -16.68
C VAL A 119 -20.15 -1.05 -17.52
N GLY A 120 -21.02 -0.79 -18.50
CA GLY A 120 -21.52 -1.78 -19.44
C GLY A 120 -20.41 -2.38 -20.31
N GLU A 121 -19.52 -1.56 -20.85
CA GLU A 121 -18.35 -2.06 -21.61
C GLU A 121 -17.41 -2.86 -20.72
N LEU A 122 -17.10 -2.37 -19.51
CA LEU A 122 -16.24 -3.09 -18.58
C LEU A 122 -16.86 -4.43 -18.14
N ARG A 123 -18.19 -4.48 -17.95
CA ARG A 123 -18.91 -5.71 -17.58
C ARG A 123 -18.86 -6.79 -18.66
N LYS A 124 -18.83 -6.43 -19.95
CA LYS A 124 -18.66 -7.40 -21.04
C LYS A 124 -17.29 -8.11 -20.99
N LEU A 125 -16.30 -7.47 -20.38
CA LEU A 125 -14.94 -7.99 -20.23
C LEU A 125 -14.73 -8.76 -18.93
N GLN A 126 -15.78 -8.90 -18.11
CA GLN A 126 -15.71 -9.60 -16.85
C GLN A 126 -15.27 -11.05 -17.03
N SER A 127 -14.19 -11.42 -16.34
CA SER A 127 -13.60 -12.75 -16.43
C SER A 127 -12.62 -12.99 -15.28
N ASN A 128 -12.14 -14.23 -15.16
CA ASN A 128 -11.05 -14.59 -14.24
C ASN A 128 -9.66 -14.26 -14.82
N ARG A 129 -9.57 -13.48 -15.92
CA ARG A 129 -8.29 -13.09 -16.50
C ARG A 129 -7.62 -12.05 -15.61
N LEU A 130 -6.33 -12.28 -15.36
CA LEU A 130 -5.43 -11.28 -14.81
C LEU A 130 -4.66 -10.58 -15.92
N TYR A 131 -4.54 -9.27 -15.78
CA TYR A 131 -3.78 -8.44 -16.68
C TYR A 131 -2.54 -7.91 -15.96
N GLY A 132 -1.39 -7.97 -16.64
CA GLY A 132 -0.21 -7.19 -16.25
C GLY A 132 -0.44 -5.69 -16.46
N PRO A 133 0.43 -4.81 -15.93
CA PRO A 133 0.29 -3.36 -16.10
C PRO A 133 0.20 -2.88 -17.54
N ASP A 134 1.06 -3.42 -18.42
CA ASP A 134 1.11 -3.02 -19.82
C ASP A 134 -0.07 -3.57 -20.61
N GLU A 135 -0.42 -4.84 -20.40
CA GLU A 135 -1.58 -5.48 -21.02
C GLU A 135 -2.87 -4.74 -20.66
N PHE A 136 -3.06 -4.43 -19.37
CA PHE A 136 -4.25 -3.69 -18.91
C PHE A 136 -4.32 -2.31 -19.53
N THR A 137 -3.19 -1.61 -19.63
CA THR A 137 -3.14 -0.29 -20.25
C THR A 137 -3.50 -0.36 -21.73
N ASN A 138 -2.92 -1.31 -22.45
CA ASN A 138 -3.09 -1.44 -23.89
C ASN A 138 -4.48 -1.96 -24.29
N GLU A 139 -5.01 -2.95 -23.58
CA GLU A 139 -6.28 -3.58 -23.93
C GLU A 139 -7.49 -2.87 -23.32
N ILE A 140 -7.36 -2.32 -22.11
CA ILE A 140 -8.50 -1.76 -21.36
C ILE A 140 -8.48 -0.24 -21.41
N LEU A 141 -7.40 0.40 -20.96
CA LEU A 141 -7.37 1.86 -20.83
C LEU A 141 -7.26 2.57 -22.19
N ASN A 142 -6.67 1.91 -23.19
CA ASN A 142 -6.56 2.40 -24.55
C ASN A 142 -7.70 1.93 -25.48
N ALA A 143 -8.66 1.15 -24.97
CA ALA A 143 -9.83 0.73 -25.74
C ALA A 143 -10.65 1.93 -26.22
N PRO A 144 -11.37 1.85 -27.36
CA PRO A 144 -12.16 2.97 -27.90
C PRO A 144 -13.18 3.57 -26.93
N TRP A 145 -13.71 2.76 -26.02
CA TRP A 145 -14.69 3.21 -25.01
C TRP A 145 -14.05 3.93 -23.81
N ALA A 146 -12.76 3.70 -23.53
CA ALA A 146 -12.02 4.30 -22.42
C ALA A 146 -11.08 5.43 -22.86
N ARG A 147 -10.43 5.29 -24.02
CA ARG A 147 -9.42 6.22 -24.51
C ARG A 147 -9.99 7.63 -24.68
N GLY A 148 -9.26 8.64 -24.18
CA GLY A 148 -9.65 10.05 -24.29
C GLY A 148 -10.85 10.44 -23.43
N LYS A 149 -11.33 9.56 -22.55
CA LYS A 149 -12.34 9.90 -21.55
C LYS A 149 -11.73 10.69 -20.39
N ILE A 150 -12.60 11.15 -19.50
CA ILE A 150 -12.25 11.95 -18.33
C ILE A 150 -11.16 11.24 -17.52
N THR A 151 -10.07 11.95 -17.21
CA THR A 151 -8.89 11.39 -16.53
C THR A 151 -9.24 10.71 -15.20
N SER A 152 -10.20 11.25 -14.43
CA SER A 152 -10.65 10.65 -13.18
C SER A 152 -11.36 9.31 -13.41
N TRP A 153 -12.08 9.13 -14.52
CA TRP A 153 -12.72 7.86 -14.85
C TRP A 153 -11.68 6.78 -15.13
N ILE A 154 -10.67 7.11 -15.94
CA ILE A 154 -9.56 6.20 -16.25
C ILE A 154 -8.80 5.82 -14.99
N LYS A 155 -8.55 6.79 -14.10
CA LYS A 155 -7.98 6.53 -12.78
C LYS A 155 -8.85 5.56 -11.97
N HIS A 156 -10.16 5.76 -11.89
CA HIS A 156 -11.05 4.90 -11.12
C HIS A 156 -11.25 3.52 -11.71
N ILE A 157 -11.21 3.37 -13.05
CA ILE A 157 -11.17 2.05 -13.71
C ILE A 157 -9.91 1.30 -13.29
N LYS A 158 -8.74 1.95 -13.37
CA LYS A 158 -7.46 1.36 -12.97
C LYS A 158 -7.44 0.98 -11.49
N GLU A 159 -7.88 1.88 -10.61
CA GLU A 159 -7.99 1.62 -9.16
C GLU A 159 -8.95 0.46 -8.88
N GLY A 160 -10.14 0.46 -9.48
CA GLY A 160 -11.15 -0.58 -9.26
C GLY A 160 -10.66 -1.95 -9.66
N CYS A 161 -10.01 -2.07 -10.83
CA CYS A 161 -9.49 -3.36 -11.30
C CYS A 161 -8.28 -3.84 -10.48
N ALA A 162 -7.45 -2.92 -9.98
CA ALA A 162 -6.36 -3.25 -9.06
C ALA A 162 -6.88 -3.73 -7.69
N ILE A 163 -7.90 -3.04 -7.13
CA ILE A 163 -8.59 -3.48 -5.91
C ILE A 163 -9.26 -4.83 -6.14
N GLY A 164 -9.89 -5.02 -7.32
CA GLY A 164 -10.48 -6.29 -7.72
C GLY A 164 -9.48 -7.43 -7.68
N ALA A 165 -8.29 -7.25 -8.28
CA ALA A 165 -7.24 -8.25 -8.24
C ALA A 165 -6.73 -8.52 -6.81
N PHE A 166 -6.52 -7.45 -6.04
CA PHE A 166 -6.00 -7.54 -4.69
C PHE A 166 -6.97 -8.25 -3.73
N ARG A 167 -8.26 -7.89 -3.75
CA ARG A 167 -9.25 -8.42 -2.81
C ARG A 167 -9.70 -9.85 -3.11
N ASP A 168 -9.51 -10.30 -4.35
CA ASP A 168 -9.81 -11.66 -4.80
C ASP A 168 -8.60 -12.61 -4.62
N ASN A 169 -7.58 -12.17 -3.87
CA ASN A 169 -6.37 -12.92 -3.51
C ASN A 169 -5.49 -13.36 -4.70
N PHE A 170 -5.67 -12.75 -5.88
CA PHE A 170 -4.79 -13.01 -7.03
C PHE A 170 -3.34 -12.55 -6.83
N LEU A 171 -3.10 -11.70 -5.82
CA LEU A 171 -1.79 -11.14 -5.48
C LEU A 171 -1.21 -11.73 -4.18
N GLY A 172 -1.75 -12.86 -3.72
CA GLY A 172 -1.35 -13.51 -2.48
C GLY A 172 -2.32 -13.25 -1.32
N VAL A 173 -1.89 -13.65 -0.11
CA VAL A 173 -2.66 -13.46 1.11
C VAL A 173 -2.77 -11.98 1.48
N ARG A 174 -3.89 -11.62 2.11
CA ARG A 174 -4.16 -10.27 2.59
C ARG A 174 -4.81 -10.31 3.96
N SER A 175 -4.56 -9.27 4.75
CA SER A 175 -5.29 -9.02 5.99
C SER A 175 -6.72 -8.53 5.67
N LYS A 176 -7.58 -8.53 6.69
CA LYS A 176 -8.96 -7.99 6.60
C LYS A 176 -9.04 -6.53 7.03
N ILE A 177 -8.14 -6.12 7.93
CA ILE A 177 -8.14 -4.81 8.57
C ILE A 177 -6.88 -4.05 8.15
N LEU A 178 -7.07 -2.84 7.60
CA LEU A 178 -5.99 -1.90 7.34
C LEU A 178 -5.94 -0.85 8.44
N ILE A 179 -4.83 -0.75 9.17
CA ILE A 179 -4.61 0.29 10.18
C ILE A 179 -3.73 1.40 9.57
N CYS A 180 -4.21 2.65 9.56
CA CYS A 180 -3.52 3.77 8.89
C CYS A 180 -3.93 5.15 9.45
N ASP A 181 -3.56 6.25 8.79
CA ASP A 181 -3.88 7.63 9.18
C ASP A 181 -5.24 8.17 8.64
N ASP A 182 -6.08 7.31 8.06
CA ASP A 182 -7.34 7.65 7.36
C ASP A 182 -7.18 8.53 6.10
N ALA A 183 -5.97 8.66 5.55
CA ALA A 183 -5.80 9.38 4.30
C ALA A 183 -6.60 8.72 3.14
N PRO A 184 -7.13 9.51 2.18
CA PRO A 184 -8.06 9.02 1.16
C PRO A 184 -7.55 7.82 0.36
N GLN A 185 -6.24 7.71 0.12
CA GLN A 185 -5.64 6.61 -0.62
C GLN A 185 -5.88 5.24 0.02
N PHE A 186 -6.03 5.14 1.35
CA PHE A 186 -6.21 3.89 2.09
C PHE A 186 -7.67 3.39 2.09
N LYS A 187 -8.64 4.28 1.81
CA LYS A 187 -10.07 3.96 1.90
C LYS A 187 -10.51 2.93 0.86
N GLY A 188 -11.25 1.92 1.32
CA GLY A 188 -11.91 0.93 0.46
C GLY A 188 -11.00 -0.14 -0.15
N ILE A 189 -9.75 -0.25 0.33
CA ILE A 189 -8.81 -1.28 -0.13
C ILE A 189 -9.10 -2.64 0.52
N LEU A 190 -9.23 -2.66 1.85
CA LEU A 190 -9.61 -3.84 2.64
C LEU A 190 -11.03 -3.72 3.18
N GLU A 191 -11.54 -4.79 3.81
CA GLU A 191 -12.88 -4.85 4.39
C GLU A 191 -13.07 -3.80 5.48
N PHE A 192 -12.05 -3.62 6.33
CA PHE A 192 -12.10 -2.71 7.46
C PHE A 192 -10.92 -1.74 7.43
N LEU A 193 -11.18 -0.52 7.87
CA LEU A 193 -10.19 0.53 8.04
C LEU A 193 -10.20 0.94 9.52
N GLY A 194 -9.04 0.91 10.16
CA GLY A 194 -8.84 1.41 11.51
C GLY A 194 -7.81 2.54 11.54
N LEU A 195 -7.93 3.42 12.53
CA LEU A 195 -6.93 4.45 12.79
C LEU A 195 -5.71 3.83 13.46
N CYS A 196 -4.51 4.27 13.08
CA CYS A 196 -3.33 3.98 13.86
C CYS A 196 -3.43 4.70 15.21
N LEU A 197 -2.73 4.17 16.22
CA LEU A 197 -2.90 4.61 17.61
C LEU A 197 -2.73 6.12 17.78
N ILE A 198 -1.76 6.73 17.08
CA ILE A 198 -1.53 8.18 17.10
C ILE A 198 -2.72 8.97 16.51
N HIS A 199 -3.36 8.46 15.46
CA HIS A 199 -4.50 9.12 14.83
C HIS A 199 -5.79 8.93 15.63
N GLU A 200 -5.96 7.78 16.28
CA GLU A 200 -7.03 7.52 17.23
C GLU A 200 -6.91 8.47 18.43
N GLU A 201 -5.72 8.57 19.03
CA GLU A 201 -5.43 9.43 20.19
C GLU A 201 -5.75 10.92 19.93
N ARG A 202 -5.49 11.42 18.72
CA ARG A 202 -5.77 12.81 18.32
C ARG A 202 -7.23 13.22 18.52
N HIS A 203 -8.17 12.29 18.44
CA HIS A 203 -9.58 12.59 18.71
C HIS A 203 -9.80 12.95 20.19
N TYR A 204 -9.21 12.18 21.11
CA TYR A 204 -9.33 12.42 22.55
C TYR A 204 -8.61 13.68 23.00
N LYS A 205 -7.47 14.04 22.38
CA LYS A 205 -6.79 15.33 22.61
C LYS A 205 -7.67 16.54 22.26
N LYS A 206 -8.62 16.41 21.34
CA LYS A 206 -9.54 17.49 20.92
C LYS A 206 -10.85 17.52 21.71
N LEU A 207 -11.13 16.53 22.55
CA LEU A 207 -12.36 16.52 23.35
C LEU A 207 -12.36 17.66 24.37
N THR A 208 -13.43 18.45 24.37
CA THR A 208 -13.69 19.54 25.33
C THR A 208 -15.02 19.28 26.05
N PRO A 209 -15.08 18.29 26.96
CA PRO A 209 -16.31 17.98 27.69
C PRO A 209 -16.71 19.12 28.63
N SER A 210 -18.02 19.30 28.83
CA SER A 210 -18.57 20.30 29.75
C SER A 210 -19.07 19.71 31.07
N HIS A 211 -19.36 18.41 31.12
CA HIS A 211 -19.80 17.73 32.33
C HIS A 211 -18.58 17.33 33.20
N PRO A 212 -18.58 17.58 34.52
CA PRO A 212 -17.44 17.29 35.40
C PRO A 212 -16.90 15.87 35.29
N ASP A 213 -17.79 14.87 35.23
CA ASP A 213 -17.38 13.45 35.12
C ASP A 213 -16.61 13.16 33.83
N PHE A 214 -17.03 13.76 32.71
CA PHE A 214 -16.36 13.58 31.43
C PHE A 214 -15.06 14.38 31.34
N ILE A 215 -14.98 15.54 31.99
CA ILE A 215 -13.72 16.29 32.14
C ILE A 215 -12.68 15.44 32.85
N LYS A 216 -13.07 14.82 33.98
CA LYS A 216 -12.20 13.93 34.74
C LYS A 216 -11.79 12.71 33.90
N ALA A 217 -12.73 12.03 33.26
CA ALA A 217 -12.43 10.85 32.45
C ALA A 217 -11.45 11.15 31.30
N VAL A 218 -11.61 12.29 30.62
CA VAL A 218 -10.69 12.71 29.55
C VAL A 218 -9.32 13.12 30.11
N ALA A 219 -9.25 13.74 31.29
CA ALA A 219 -7.98 14.06 31.95
C ALA A 219 -7.23 12.78 32.36
N ASP A 220 -7.89 11.84 33.04
CA ASP A 220 -7.31 10.57 33.46
C ASP A 220 -6.77 9.77 32.26
N PHE A 221 -7.53 9.73 31.15
CA PHE A 221 -7.09 9.10 29.91
C PHE A 221 -5.82 9.74 29.32
N ARG A 222 -5.73 11.08 29.34
CA ARG A 222 -4.59 11.85 28.81
C ARG A 222 -3.34 11.80 29.68
N GLU A 223 -3.43 11.40 30.94
CA GLU A 223 -2.26 11.18 31.80
C GLU A 223 -1.68 9.76 31.64
N THR A 224 -2.48 8.82 31.15
CA THR A 224 -2.10 7.41 31.02
C THR A 224 -1.43 7.09 29.67
N PHE A 225 -1.61 7.94 28.65
CA PHE A 225 -1.08 7.82 27.28
C PHE A 225 -0.44 9.14 26.83
#